data_AF-G2FK58-F1
#
_entry.id   AF-G2FK58-F1
#
_cell.length_a   1.000
_cell.length_b   1.000
_cell.length_c   1.000
_cell.angle_alpha   90.00
_cell.angle_beta   90.00
_cell.angle_gamma   90.00
#
_symmetry.space_group_name_H-M   'P 1'
#
loop_
_entity.id
_entity.type
_entity.pdbx_description
1 polymer ?
#
loop_
_entity_poly.entity_id
_entity_poly.type
_entity_poly.pdbx_seq_one_letter_code
_entity_poly.pdbx_strand_id
1 'polypeptide(L)'
;QQIEWSVSGITGRFKDNQFQPTSVGQGKIIAKVGKLTAEVDIRSLSSPVKLRLSSDKLEIPLGESQTLQVTGYDDQGFKGKIEQEDVQWAVRGNIEGFQEGIIKAATVGAGYIEAGVGDVRAYTAVSIYADSTDAIFSFEDDQASFQANPQIVQGTFQLSADQVHGGNTSGQLVYDFIDDKSSGEASLAFTGAGLSLDAHTANLAVWIYNTHENSNRVLGEVLDDSGERHQLEMVPKLDWIGWKKIEVSLEDIKKPTNLKRLYVQNADPAEGIGEIYFDDLTAKVVNHPLLDQSEIPQDSMVQDGANRTTEFVPGPDNFKFSVFGSKQESYNTLEEQLLNKMTSYINENLDMAAYTGSHAASAVRDMKKPALITGTEYKTSNYKNSNFIQLDISKGGLRRSDPEEWLWLFKELDQQTGSNAFIVMSAAPATFINAKEGELLKDTLAEYREKTGKNVWVLYQGDVNQSELDRGVRYISCAGFSIPDFSPEKPTAAKYLEVTVIGNNITYEFKDLLGESTSQ
;
A
#
# COMPACT_ATOMS: atom_id res chain seq x y z
N GLN A 1 -8.11 -47.48 15.56
CA GLN A 1 -7.78 -47.99 14.21
C GLN A 1 -6.85 -46.98 13.55
N GLN A 2 -5.82 -47.44 12.84
CA GLN A 2 -4.88 -46.58 12.15
C GLN A 2 -5.52 -46.07 10.85
N ILE A 3 -5.34 -44.80 10.52
CA ILE A 3 -5.82 -44.22 9.26
C ILE A 3 -4.88 -44.69 8.14
N GLU A 4 -5.45 -45.27 7.09
CA GLU A 4 -4.76 -45.57 5.84
C GLU A 4 -4.91 -44.37 4.89
N TRP A 5 -3.81 -43.69 4.60
CA TRP A 5 -3.77 -42.59 3.64
C TRP A 5 -3.37 -43.07 2.25
N SER A 6 -4.02 -42.54 1.22
CA SER A 6 -3.60 -42.73 -0.17
C SER A 6 -3.93 -41.49 -1.00
N VAL A 7 -3.32 -41.41 -2.19
CA VAL A 7 -3.55 -40.33 -3.15
C VAL A 7 -3.82 -40.91 -4.53
N SER A 8 -4.70 -40.26 -5.29
CA SER A 8 -4.98 -40.57 -6.70
C SER A 8 -4.89 -39.30 -7.55
N GLY A 9 -4.66 -39.44 -8.86
CA GLY A 9 -4.52 -38.31 -9.80
C GLY A 9 -3.14 -37.62 -9.78
N ILE A 10 -2.48 -37.59 -8.63
CA ILE A 10 -1.09 -37.13 -8.46
C ILE A 10 -0.27 -38.12 -7.62
N THR A 11 1.04 -37.92 -7.62
CA THR A 11 2.01 -38.65 -6.79
C THR A 11 2.47 -37.79 -5.62
N GLY A 12 2.82 -38.44 -4.52
CA GLY A 12 3.36 -37.78 -3.33
C GLY A 12 3.61 -38.77 -2.19
N ARG A 13 4.05 -38.24 -1.05
CA ARG A 13 4.37 -39.01 0.15
C ARG A 13 3.56 -38.49 1.35
N PHE A 14 3.15 -39.40 2.22
CA PHE A 14 2.56 -39.03 3.51
C PHE A 14 3.61 -39.18 4.62
N LYS A 15 3.73 -38.16 5.47
CA LYS A 15 4.56 -38.18 6.68
C LYS A 15 3.77 -37.55 7.82
N ASP A 16 3.53 -38.29 8.90
CA ASP A 16 2.82 -37.79 10.08
C ASP A 16 1.46 -37.11 9.78
N ASN A 17 0.65 -37.73 8.91
CA ASN A 17 -0.63 -37.22 8.37
C ASN A 17 -0.51 -35.95 7.48
N GLN A 18 0.70 -35.55 7.08
CA GLN A 18 0.92 -34.48 6.10
C GLN A 18 1.22 -35.09 4.74
N PHE A 19 0.56 -34.59 3.70
CA PHE A 19 0.80 -35.00 2.32
C PHE A 19 1.76 -34.01 1.63
N GLN A 20 2.83 -34.54 1.05
CA GLN A 20 3.81 -33.78 0.28
C GLN A 20 3.77 -34.26 -1.18
N PRO A 21 3.16 -33.48 -2.10
CA PRO A 21 3.07 -33.85 -3.50
C PRO A 21 4.45 -33.87 -4.18
N THR A 22 4.63 -34.77 -5.15
CA THR A 22 5.84 -34.88 -5.98
C THR A 22 5.54 -34.70 -7.47
N SER A 23 4.29 -34.45 -7.84
CA SER A 23 3.86 -34.12 -9.20
C SER A 23 2.75 -33.07 -9.17
N VAL A 24 2.77 -32.19 -10.18
CA VAL A 24 1.73 -31.17 -10.41
C VAL A 24 0.45 -31.80 -10.95
N GLY A 25 -0.71 -31.25 -10.57
CA GLY A 25 -2.00 -31.66 -11.14
C GLY A 25 -3.14 -31.71 -10.11
N GLN A 26 -4.32 -32.09 -10.61
CA GLN A 26 -5.48 -32.40 -9.78
C GLN A 26 -5.36 -33.81 -9.20
N GLY A 27 -5.68 -33.95 -7.91
CA GLY A 27 -5.68 -35.24 -7.25
C GLY A 27 -6.74 -35.33 -6.15
N LYS A 28 -6.84 -36.52 -5.55
CA LYS A 28 -7.70 -36.76 -4.38
C LYS A 28 -6.88 -37.37 -3.27
N ILE A 29 -6.99 -36.81 -2.07
CA ILE A 29 -6.51 -37.43 -0.84
C ILE A 29 -7.63 -38.31 -0.29
N ILE A 30 -7.29 -39.56 0.01
CA ILE A 30 -8.24 -40.59 0.43
C ILE A 30 -7.80 -41.08 1.82
N ALA A 31 -8.70 -40.93 2.79
CA ALA A 31 -8.52 -41.42 4.16
C ALA A 31 -9.44 -42.62 4.40
N LYS A 32 -8.89 -43.72 4.91
CA LYS A 32 -9.64 -44.95 5.19
C LYS A 32 -9.45 -45.43 6.63
N VAL A 33 -10.56 -45.77 7.28
CA VAL A 33 -10.60 -46.34 8.63
C VAL A 33 -11.54 -47.55 8.63
N GLY A 34 -10.96 -48.75 8.58
CA GLY A 34 -11.72 -49.99 8.42
C GLY A 34 -12.45 -50.02 7.08
N LYS A 35 -13.78 -49.82 7.11
CA LYS A 35 -14.66 -49.76 5.91
C LYS A 35 -15.08 -48.34 5.53
N LEU A 36 -14.80 -47.35 6.37
CA LEU A 36 -15.16 -45.96 6.10
C LEU A 36 -14.07 -45.32 5.24
N THR A 37 -14.50 -44.60 4.20
CA THR A 37 -13.63 -43.84 3.30
C THR A 37 -14.14 -42.41 3.22
N ALA A 38 -13.22 -41.45 3.26
CA ALA A 38 -13.48 -40.05 2.97
C ALA A 38 -12.45 -39.55 1.94
N GLU A 39 -12.88 -38.64 1.08
CA GLU A 39 -12.07 -38.10 0.00
C GLU A 39 -12.12 -36.57 0.01
N VAL A 40 -11.01 -35.94 -0.34
CA VAL A 40 -10.94 -34.50 -0.59
C VAL A 40 -10.16 -34.23 -1.86
N ASP A 41 -10.73 -33.40 -2.73
CA ASP A 41 -10.07 -32.93 -3.93
C ASP A 41 -8.95 -31.93 -3.57
N ILE A 42 -7.80 -32.11 -4.19
CA ILE A 42 -6.63 -31.25 -4.01
C ILE A 42 -6.03 -30.89 -5.36
N ARG A 43 -5.25 -29.82 -5.37
CA ARG A 43 -4.46 -29.41 -6.52
C ARG A 43 -3.03 -29.13 -6.09
N SER A 44 -2.08 -29.87 -6.66
CA SER A 44 -0.66 -29.54 -6.54
C SER A 44 -0.31 -28.56 -7.66
N LEU A 45 0.12 -27.36 -7.29
CA LEU A 45 0.45 -26.29 -8.22
C LEU A 45 1.86 -26.49 -8.82
N SER A 46 2.11 -25.90 -9.99
CA SER A 46 3.46 -25.80 -10.53
C SER A 46 4.29 -24.78 -9.76
N SER A 47 5.57 -24.67 -10.12
CA SER A 47 6.44 -23.61 -9.59
C SER A 47 5.78 -22.23 -9.77
N PRO A 48 5.91 -21.34 -8.78
CA PRO A 48 5.31 -20.02 -8.87
C PRO A 48 5.98 -19.20 -9.97
N VAL A 49 5.19 -18.36 -10.64
CA VAL A 49 5.63 -17.33 -11.58
C VAL A 49 5.50 -15.93 -10.99
N LYS A 50 4.82 -15.82 -9.85
CA LYS A 50 4.66 -14.60 -9.05
C LYS A 50 4.63 -14.96 -7.57
N LEU A 51 5.26 -14.14 -6.76
CA LEU A 51 5.15 -14.19 -5.30
C LEU A 51 4.38 -12.97 -4.81
N ARG A 52 3.76 -13.10 -3.64
CA ARG A 52 3.16 -11.97 -2.91
C ARG A 52 3.44 -12.15 -1.43
N LEU A 53 4.02 -11.12 -0.82
CA LEU A 53 4.18 -11.03 0.61
C LEU A 53 2.89 -10.56 1.26
N SER A 54 2.70 -10.87 2.55
CA SER A 54 1.51 -10.45 3.30
C SER A 54 1.41 -8.93 3.49
N SER A 55 2.50 -8.20 3.30
CA SER A 55 2.54 -6.74 3.28
C SER A 55 3.66 -6.24 2.38
N ASP A 56 3.41 -5.16 1.64
CA ASP A 56 4.41 -4.50 0.78
C ASP A 56 5.30 -3.53 1.58
N LYS A 57 4.81 -3.10 2.77
CA LYS A 57 5.52 -2.27 3.74
C LYS A 57 5.21 -2.72 5.17
N LEU A 58 6.21 -2.74 6.03
CA LEU A 58 6.10 -3.01 7.45
C LEU A 58 6.65 -1.82 8.24
N GLU A 59 5.83 -1.31 9.15
CA GLU A 59 6.24 -0.33 10.17
C GLU A 59 6.07 -1.02 11.53
N ILE A 60 7.18 -1.27 12.21
CA ILE A 60 7.22 -2.12 13.39
C ILE A 60 7.78 -1.31 14.56
N PRO A 61 7.04 -1.15 15.67
CA PRO A 61 7.62 -0.56 16.88
C PRO A 61 8.78 -1.41 17.41
N LEU A 62 9.80 -0.75 17.98
CA LEU A 62 10.88 -1.42 18.68
C LEU A 62 10.34 -2.35 19.78
N GLY A 63 10.84 -3.58 19.83
CA GLY A 63 10.43 -4.63 20.78
C GLY A 63 9.30 -5.53 20.27
N GLU A 64 8.56 -5.12 19.24
CA GLU A 64 7.49 -5.93 18.65
C GLU A 64 8.01 -7.00 17.67
N SER A 65 7.12 -7.90 17.25
CA SER A 65 7.45 -8.94 16.28
C SER A 65 6.38 -9.05 15.19
N GLN A 66 6.82 -9.30 13.96
CA GLN A 66 5.95 -9.45 12.80
C GLN A 66 6.31 -10.71 12.01
N THR A 67 5.30 -11.43 11.52
CA THR A 67 5.49 -12.59 10.63
C THR A 67 5.08 -12.23 9.20
N LEU A 68 5.98 -12.43 8.25
CA LEU A 68 5.73 -12.34 6.82
C LEU A 68 5.22 -13.68 6.29
N GLN A 69 4.11 -13.68 5.55
CA GLN A 69 3.64 -14.87 4.83
C GLN A 69 3.93 -14.71 3.34
N VAL A 70 4.35 -15.79 2.69
CA VAL A 70 4.57 -15.83 1.24
C VAL A 70 3.45 -16.61 0.57
N THR A 71 2.83 -16.00 -0.43
CA THR A 71 1.87 -16.67 -1.33
C THR A 71 2.48 -16.76 -2.72
N GLY A 72 2.58 -17.97 -3.27
CA GLY A 72 2.97 -18.21 -4.66
C GLY A 72 1.76 -18.32 -5.57
N TYR A 73 1.93 -17.88 -6.81
CA TYR A 73 0.94 -17.97 -7.88
C TYR A 73 1.54 -18.73 -9.06
N ASP A 74 0.84 -19.73 -9.58
CA ASP A 74 1.24 -20.44 -10.80
C ASP A 74 0.89 -19.65 -12.07
N ASP A 75 1.28 -20.18 -13.24
CA ASP A 75 1.03 -19.57 -14.55
C ASP A 75 -0.44 -19.55 -14.97
N GLN A 76 -1.31 -20.20 -14.20
CA GLN A 76 -2.76 -20.14 -14.33
C GLN A 76 -3.39 -19.24 -13.25
N GLY A 77 -2.62 -18.62 -12.37
CA GLY A 77 -3.13 -17.76 -11.31
C GLY A 77 -3.78 -18.51 -10.14
N PHE A 78 -3.58 -19.82 -10.01
CA PHE A 78 -3.86 -20.51 -8.76
C PHE A 78 -2.82 -20.11 -7.73
N LYS A 79 -3.26 -19.93 -6.47
CA LYS A 79 -2.40 -19.48 -5.38
C LYS A 79 -2.28 -20.51 -4.28
N GLY A 80 -1.12 -20.57 -3.65
CA GLY A 80 -0.84 -21.40 -2.49
C GLY A 80 0.09 -20.68 -1.52
N LYS A 81 -0.07 -20.93 -0.22
CA LYS A 81 0.93 -20.50 0.76
C LYS A 81 2.20 -21.32 0.57
N ILE A 82 3.35 -20.67 0.73
CA ILE A 82 4.65 -21.30 0.73
C ILE A 82 5.14 -21.34 2.17
N GLU A 83 5.60 -22.51 2.62
CA GLU A 83 6.15 -22.66 3.96
C GLU A 83 7.45 -21.88 4.10
N GLN A 84 7.71 -21.32 5.29
CA GLN A 84 8.87 -20.42 5.51
C GLN A 84 10.21 -21.08 5.19
N GLU A 85 10.30 -22.39 5.45
CA GLU A 85 11.49 -23.22 5.20
C GLU A 85 11.80 -23.40 3.70
N ASP A 86 10.80 -23.23 2.84
CA ASP A 86 10.93 -23.34 1.38
C ASP A 86 11.27 -21.99 0.71
N VAL A 87 11.31 -20.89 1.48
CA VAL A 87 11.59 -19.55 0.98
C VAL A 87 13.04 -19.17 1.22
N GLN A 88 13.71 -18.70 0.16
CA GLN A 88 15.03 -18.10 0.26
C GLN A 88 14.90 -16.64 0.67
N TRP A 89 15.33 -16.31 1.88
CA TRP A 89 15.24 -14.96 2.40
C TRP A 89 16.57 -14.21 2.27
N ALA A 90 16.49 -12.92 1.95
CA ALA A 90 17.62 -12.00 2.08
C ALA A 90 17.18 -10.67 2.70
N VAL A 91 18.04 -10.12 3.56
CA VAL A 91 17.82 -8.84 4.24
C VAL A 91 18.81 -7.82 3.71
N ARG A 92 18.35 -6.58 3.50
CA ARG A 92 19.16 -5.43 3.06
C ARG A 92 18.82 -4.23 3.94
N GLY A 93 19.84 -3.46 4.32
CA GLY A 93 19.70 -2.36 5.27
C GLY A 93 19.84 -2.80 6.73
N ASN A 94 19.46 -1.93 7.65
CA ASN A 94 19.64 -2.11 9.09
C ASN A 94 18.41 -2.78 9.70
N ILE A 95 18.22 -4.06 9.41
CA ILE A 95 17.13 -4.88 9.96
C ILE A 95 17.76 -6.06 10.69
N GLU A 96 17.82 -5.98 12.02
CA GLU A 96 18.28 -7.08 12.87
C GLU A 96 17.10 -7.95 13.34
N GLY A 97 17.41 -9.18 13.78
CA GLY A 97 16.40 -10.08 14.36
C GLY A 97 15.46 -10.75 13.36
N PHE A 98 15.75 -10.69 12.06
CA PHE A 98 15.02 -11.45 11.04
C PHE A 98 15.48 -12.91 10.97
N GLN A 99 14.54 -13.84 11.10
CA GLN A 99 14.77 -15.27 10.95
C GLN A 99 13.52 -15.96 10.38
N GLU A 100 13.66 -16.69 9.28
CA GLU A 100 12.61 -17.56 8.69
C GLU A 100 11.23 -16.88 8.57
N GLY A 101 11.22 -15.67 8.00
CA GLY A 101 9.99 -14.89 7.81
C GLY A 101 9.47 -14.17 9.06
N ILE A 102 10.15 -14.27 10.20
CA ILE A 102 9.81 -13.58 11.44
C ILE A 102 10.81 -12.46 11.71
N ILE A 103 10.31 -11.24 11.88
CA ILE A 103 11.09 -10.09 12.32
C ILE A 103 10.86 -9.91 13.82
N LYS A 104 11.93 -9.90 14.60
CA LYS A 104 11.93 -9.44 16.00
C LYS A 104 12.64 -8.10 16.05
N ALA A 105 11.89 -7.02 16.23
CA ALA A 105 12.39 -5.65 16.14
C ALA A 105 13.32 -5.29 17.31
N ALA A 106 14.58 -5.71 17.26
CA ALA A 106 15.55 -5.52 18.34
C ALA A 106 16.28 -4.17 18.25
N THR A 107 16.38 -3.59 17.05
CA THR A 107 17.09 -2.34 16.79
C THR A 107 16.30 -1.46 15.84
N VAL A 108 16.30 -0.16 16.09
CA VAL A 108 15.77 0.84 15.15
C VAL A 108 16.57 0.80 13.86
N GLY A 109 15.88 0.81 12.73
CA GLY A 109 16.51 0.81 11.42
C GLY A 109 15.52 0.59 10.28
N ALA A 110 15.99 0.78 9.06
CA ALA A 110 15.19 0.58 7.86
C ALA A 110 15.96 -0.20 6.80
N GLY A 111 15.19 -0.84 5.92
CA GLY A 111 15.70 -1.68 4.85
C GLY A 111 14.58 -2.42 4.13
N TYR A 112 14.93 -3.45 3.37
CA TYR A 112 13.93 -4.31 2.75
C TYR A 112 14.30 -5.79 2.90
N ILE A 113 13.27 -6.63 2.80
CA ILE A 113 13.39 -8.09 2.82
C ILE A 113 13.00 -8.61 1.44
N GLU A 114 13.82 -9.50 0.89
CA GLU A 114 13.58 -10.26 -0.33
C GLU A 114 13.12 -11.67 0.05
N ALA A 115 12.04 -12.13 -0.57
CA ALA A 115 11.56 -13.50 -0.56
C ALA A 115 11.74 -14.13 -1.95
N GLY A 116 12.46 -15.25 -2.02
CA GLY A 116 12.75 -15.93 -3.27
C GLY A 116 12.31 -17.39 -3.30
N VAL A 117 11.71 -17.80 -4.43
CA VAL A 117 11.37 -19.19 -4.74
C VAL A 117 11.72 -19.45 -6.21
N GLY A 118 12.70 -20.33 -6.45
CA GLY A 118 13.26 -20.51 -7.80
C GLY A 118 13.89 -19.20 -8.31
N ASP A 119 13.42 -18.70 -9.45
CA ASP A 119 13.86 -17.43 -10.06
C ASP A 119 12.93 -16.25 -9.74
N VAL A 120 11.82 -16.49 -9.03
CA VAL A 120 10.84 -15.45 -8.70
C VAL A 120 11.19 -14.81 -7.37
N ARG A 121 11.10 -13.48 -7.30
CA ARG A 121 11.36 -12.65 -6.13
C ARG A 121 10.19 -11.74 -5.80
N ALA A 122 9.95 -11.51 -4.51
CA ALA A 122 9.10 -10.43 -4.02
C ALA A 122 9.80 -9.68 -2.88
N TYR A 123 9.48 -8.40 -2.71
CA TYR A 123 10.16 -7.51 -1.78
C TYR A 123 9.17 -6.81 -0.86
N THR A 124 9.60 -6.50 0.36
CA THR A 124 8.82 -5.69 1.30
C THR A 124 9.72 -4.69 2.01
N ALA A 125 9.28 -3.44 2.08
CA ALA A 125 9.96 -2.42 2.86
C ALA A 125 9.74 -2.66 4.35
N VAL A 126 10.76 -2.44 5.17
CA VAL A 126 10.67 -2.54 6.63
C VAL A 126 11.27 -1.28 7.26
N SER A 127 10.52 -0.68 8.17
CA SER A 127 10.97 0.36 9.08
C SER A 127 10.67 -0.06 10.51
N ILE A 128 11.72 -0.21 11.31
CA ILE A 128 11.62 -0.40 12.75
C ILE A 128 11.82 0.96 13.40
N TYR A 129 10.80 1.44 14.11
CA TYR A 129 10.79 2.79 14.68
C TYR A 129 10.72 2.75 16.21
N ALA A 130 11.16 3.82 16.86
CA ALA A 130 11.05 3.99 18.30
C ALA A 130 10.47 5.37 18.61
N ASP A 131 9.27 5.37 19.19
CA ASP A 131 8.65 6.55 19.76
C ASP A 131 8.56 6.35 21.28
N SER A 132 8.94 7.37 22.05
CA SER A 132 8.79 7.37 23.50
C SER A 132 8.45 8.75 24.02
N THR A 133 7.88 8.81 25.22
CA THR A 133 7.79 10.03 26.00
C THR A 133 8.36 9.72 27.38
N ASP A 134 9.53 10.27 27.66
CA ASP A 134 10.28 9.99 28.88
C ASP A 134 10.24 11.20 29.82
N ALA A 135 10.10 10.95 31.13
CA ALA A 135 10.29 11.99 32.14
C ALA A 135 11.79 12.25 32.28
N ILE A 136 12.23 13.46 31.92
CA ILE A 136 13.65 13.85 31.98
C ILE A 136 13.99 14.59 33.26
N PHE A 137 13.00 15.20 33.93
CA PHE A 137 13.17 15.76 35.26
C PHE A 137 11.83 15.94 36.00
N SER A 138 11.70 15.32 37.17
CA SER A 138 10.49 15.39 38.01
C SER A 138 10.62 16.33 39.21
N PHE A 139 11.72 17.09 39.31
CA PHE A 139 11.95 18.05 40.40
C PHE A 139 11.92 17.46 41.83
N GLU A 140 12.34 16.20 41.98
CA GLU A 140 12.50 15.53 43.28
C GLU A 140 13.96 15.56 43.79
N ASP A 141 14.91 15.86 42.91
CA ASP A 141 16.35 15.89 43.20
C ASP A 141 16.94 17.28 42.97
N ASP A 142 17.87 17.70 43.83
CA ASP A 142 18.55 18.99 43.73
C ASP A 142 19.63 18.99 42.63
N GLN A 143 19.22 19.21 41.37
CA GLN A 143 20.10 19.24 40.19
C GLN A 143 20.05 20.56 39.40
N ALA A 144 19.44 21.60 39.96
CA ALA A 144 19.38 22.91 39.34
C ALA A 144 19.71 24.02 40.35
N SER A 145 20.15 25.16 39.84
CA SER A 145 20.54 26.31 40.67
C SER A 145 20.08 27.61 40.05
N PHE A 146 19.88 28.62 40.88
CA PHE A 146 19.50 29.94 40.40
C PHE A 146 20.65 30.61 39.65
N GLN A 147 20.36 31.18 38.48
CA GLN A 147 21.29 32.01 37.74
C GLN A 147 20.60 33.25 37.16
N ALA A 148 21.21 34.42 37.36
CA ALA A 148 20.79 35.68 36.77
C ALA A 148 21.64 36.06 35.54
N ASN A 149 20.99 36.56 34.48
CA ASN A 149 21.69 37.11 33.32
C ASN A 149 20.96 38.35 32.71
N PRO A 150 21.59 39.53 32.66
CA PRO A 150 22.81 39.90 33.38
C PRO A 150 22.57 39.89 34.90
N GLN A 151 23.58 40.19 35.71
CA GLN A 151 23.50 40.18 37.19
C GLN A 151 22.70 41.38 37.75
N ILE A 152 21.48 41.55 37.25
CA ILE A 152 20.50 42.60 37.56
C ILE A 152 19.20 42.02 38.11
N VAL A 153 19.20 40.72 38.40
CA VAL A 153 18.05 39.95 38.87
C VAL A 153 18.40 39.35 40.23
N GLN A 154 17.58 39.60 41.24
CA GLN A 154 17.63 38.88 42.50
C GLN A 154 16.60 37.75 42.48
N GLY A 155 16.89 36.65 43.16
CA GLY A 155 15.99 35.52 43.14
C GLY A 155 16.59 34.28 43.76
N THR A 156 15.77 33.23 43.81
CA THR A 156 16.13 31.92 44.34
C THR A 156 15.50 30.83 43.49
N PHE A 157 16.17 29.68 43.46
CA PHE A 157 15.61 28.42 43.01
C PHE A 157 15.66 27.46 44.19
N GLN A 158 14.55 26.78 44.46
CA GLN A 158 14.48 25.72 45.46
C GLN A 158 13.43 24.69 45.09
N LEU A 159 13.56 23.47 45.61
CA LEU A 159 12.47 22.51 45.57
C LEU A 159 11.43 22.89 46.63
N SER A 160 10.16 22.92 46.26
CA SER A 160 9.05 23.33 47.13
C SER A 160 7.91 22.32 47.11
N ALA A 161 7.28 22.14 48.27
CA ALA A 161 6.05 21.37 48.42
C ALA A 161 4.78 22.24 48.38
N ASP A 162 4.91 23.55 48.15
CA ASP A 162 3.79 24.50 48.19
C ASP A 162 2.85 24.33 46.99
N GLN A 163 3.42 24.07 45.81
CA GLN A 163 2.70 23.71 44.58
C GLN A 163 3.38 22.47 44.00
N VAL A 164 2.63 21.40 43.78
CA VAL A 164 3.15 20.13 43.26
C VAL A 164 2.16 19.61 42.23
N HIS A 165 2.65 19.24 41.05
CA HIS A 165 1.85 18.58 40.03
C HIS A 165 2.07 17.06 40.10
N GLY A 166 3.33 16.63 40.13
CA GLY A 166 3.76 15.24 40.26
C GLY A 166 4.69 15.05 41.46
N GLY A 167 4.77 13.84 42.02
CA GLY A 167 5.70 13.54 43.11
C GLY A 167 5.37 14.27 44.43
N ASN A 168 6.41 14.78 45.10
CA ASN A 168 6.34 15.46 46.40
C ASN A 168 6.78 16.93 46.33
N THR A 169 7.57 17.32 45.33
CA THR A 169 8.10 18.68 45.19
C THR A 169 8.11 19.14 43.75
N SER A 170 8.08 20.46 43.55
CA SER A 170 8.32 21.09 42.24
C SER A 170 9.45 22.12 42.33
N GLY A 171 9.98 22.55 41.19
CA GLY A 171 11.00 23.59 41.12
C GLY A 171 10.41 24.98 41.22
N GLN A 172 10.56 25.63 42.37
CA GLN A 172 10.12 27.00 42.61
C GLN A 172 11.22 27.98 42.18
N LEU A 173 10.88 28.90 41.29
CA LEU A 173 11.74 29.99 40.85
C LEU A 173 11.12 31.33 41.27
N VAL A 174 11.79 32.02 42.18
CA VAL A 174 11.42 33.37 42.63
C VAL A 174 12.35 34.38 41.98
N TYR A 175 11.82 35.48 41.47
CA TYR A 175 12.59 36.50 40.77
C TYR A 175 12.12 37.93 41.09
N ASP A 176 13.09 38.84 41.07
CA ASP A 176 12.94 40.29 41.21
C ASP A 176 13.92 40.99 40.24
N PHE A 177 13.37 41.57 39.16
CA PHE A 177 14.07 42.31 38.13
C PHE A 177 14.22 43.78 38.57
N ILE A 178 15.43 44.17 38.99
CA ILE A 178 15.68 45.44 39.70
C ILE A 178 15.94 46.62 38.75
N ASP A 179 16.35 46.35 37.51
CA ASP A 179 16.64 47.37 36.49
C ASP A 179 15.46 47.53 35.51
N ASP A 180 14.98 48.76 35.35
CA ASP A 180 13.87 49.10 34.46
C ASP A 180 14.29 49.37 33.01
N LYS A 181 15.60 49.29 32.71
CA LYS A 181 16.17 49.65 31.41
C LYS A 181 16.67 48.48 30.58
N SER A 182 16.70 47.27 31.12
CA SER A 182 17.22 46.09 30.43
C SER A 182 16.40 44.83 30.73
N SER A 183 16.31 43.94 29.75
CA SER A 183 15.59 42.67 29.91
C SER A 183 16.49 41.69 30.69
N GLY A 184 16.10 41.39 31.92
CA GLY A 184 16.76 40.40 32.77
C GLY A 184 16.22 38.99 32.58
N GLU A 185 17.06 38.00 32.86
CA GLU A 185 16.72 36.57 32.85
C GLU A 185 16.92 35.98 34.25
N ALA A 186 15.87 35.39 34.81
CA ALA A 186 15.92 34.54 36.01
C ALA A 186 15.88 33.08 35.58
N SER A 187 16.96 32.33 35.80
CA SER A 187 17.09 30.96 35.31
C SER A 187 17.08 29.95 36.46
N LEU A 188 16.44 28.80 36.24
CA LEU A 188 16.85 27.54 36.85
C LEU A 188 17.83 26.86 35.89
N ALA A 189 19.10 26.85 36.26
CA ALA A 189 20.18 26.29 35.47
C ALA A 189 20.53 24.89 35.97
N PHE A 190 20.39 23.89 35.10
CA PHE A 190 20.72 22.51 35.41
C PHE A 190 22.23 22.35 35.58
N THR A 191 22.63 21.57 36.58
CA THR A 191 24.04 21.38 36.94
C THR A 191 24.83 20.64 35.85
N GLY A 192 26.15 20.87 35.82
CA GLY A 192 27.06 20.17 34.89
C GLY A 192 26.71 20.39 33.40
N ALA A 193 26.53 19.29 32.68
CA ALA A 193 26.20 19.31 31.25
C ALA A 193 24.74 19.70 30.96
N GLY A 194 23.86 19.74 31.96
CA GLY A 194 22.42 19.88 31.80
C GLY A 194 21.70 18.52 31.74
N LEU A 195 20.40 18.53 31.49
CA LEU A 195 19.61 17.31 31.33
C LEU A 195 19.87 16.71 29.94
N SER A 196 20.16 15.41 29.85
CA SER A 196 20.41 14.73 28.58
C SER A 196 19.12 14.57 27.77
N LEU A 197 19.21 14.74 26.46
CA LEU A 197 18.15 14.50 25.49
C LEU A 197 18.58 13.42 24.49
N ASP A 198 17.63 12.62 24.01
CA ASP A 198 17.89 11.75 22.86
C ASP A 198 18.06 12.61 21.60
N ALA A 199 18.94 12.21 20.70
CA ALA A 199 19.20 12.93 19.45
C ALA A 199 17.98 13.03 18.52
N HIS A 200 16.92 12.25 18.76
CA HIS A 200 15.64 12.28 18.05
C HIS A 200 14.51 12.86 18.90
N THR A 201 14.83 13.63 19.95
CA THR A 201 13.83 14.36 20.74
C THR A 201 13.14 15.39 19.84
N ALA A 202 11.85 15.18 19.57
CA ALA A 202 11.04 16.06 18.73
C ALA A 202 10.31 17.14 19.54
N ASN A 203 9.98 16.86 20.81
CA ASN A 203 9.29 17.83 21.66
C ASN A 203 9.79 17.78 23.11
N LEU A 204 9.73 18.92 23.79
CA LEU A 204 9.78 19.01 25.24
C LEU A 204 8.43 19.44 25.76
N ALA A 205 8.03 18.91 26.92
CA ALA A 205 6.87 19.43 27.64
C ALA A 205 7.14 19.55 29.13
N VAL A 206 6.61 20.61 29.74
CA VAL A 206 6.77 20.93 31.16
C VAL A 206 5.46 21.43 31.73
N TRP A 207 5.13 21.06 32.96
CA TRP A 207 4.04 21.68 33.69
C TRP A 207 4.54 22.95 34.36
N ILE A 208 3.82 24.05 34.16
CA ILE A 208 4.16 25.35 34.72
C ILE A 208 2.99 25.86 35.54
N TYR A 209 3.23 26.12 36.83
CA TYR A 209 2.28 26.81 37.70
C TYR A 209 2.61 28.29 37.72
N ASN A 210 1.67 29.11 37.24
CA ASN A 210 1.79 30.55 37.33
C ASN A 210 0.95 31.10 38.50
N THR A 211 1.55 31.92 39.35
CA THR A 211 0.89 32.47 40.55
C THR A 211 -0.03 33.64 40.22
N HIS A 212 0.26 34.40 39.17
CA HIS A 212 -0.50 35.55 38.71
C HIS A 212 -0.18 35.90 37.26
N GLU A 213 -1.14 36.44 36.52
CA GLU A 213 -0.93 36.83 35.12
C GLU A 213 0.09 37.98 35.01
N ASN A 214 1.00 37.87 34.03
CA ASN A 214 1.97 38.91 33.67
C ASN A 214 2.46 38.71 32.21
N SER A 215 3.24 39.66 31.73
CA SER A 215 3.79 39.76 30.38
C SER A 215 5.09 39.00 30.18
N ASN A 216 5.71 38.49 31.26
CA ASN A 216 6.99 37.82 31.17
C ASN A 216 6.88 36.55 30.32
N ARG A 217 8.02 36.19 29.73
CA ARG A 217 8.17 35.05 28.83
C ARG A 217 8.85 33.90 29.57
N VAL A 218 8.53 32.67 29.20
CA VAL A 218 9.27 31.48 29.64
C VAL A 218 9.99 30.88 28.45
N LEU A 219 11.30 30.68 28.61
CA LEU A 219 12.16 30.15 27.57
C LEU A 219 13.00 28.99 28.10
N GLY A 220 13.43 28.13 27.18
CA GLY A 220 14.42 27.09 27.40
C GLY A 220 15.69 27.35 26.59
N GLU A 221 16.79 26.72 26.98
CA GLU A 221 18.04 26.72 26.22
C GLU A 221 18.52 25.27 26.02
N VAL A 222 18.56 24.83 24.76
CA VAL A 222 18.97 23.48 24.37
C VAL A 222 20.29 23.55 23.60
N LEU A 223 21.18 22.58 23.82
CA LEU A 223 22.37 22.35 23.02
C LEU A 223 22.12 21.32 21.93
N ASP A 224 22.78 21.48 20.80
CA ASP A 224 22.88 20.44 19.76
C ASP A 224 24.21 19.65 19.83
N ASP A 225 24.43 18.75 18.88
CA ASP A 225 25.64 17.91 18.81
C ASP A 225 26.91 18.67 18.40
N SER A 226 26.77 19.89 17.88
CA SER A 226 27.87 20.80 17.57
C SER A 226 28.27 21.68 18.77
N GLY A 227 27.40 21.73 19.79
CA GLY A 227 27.53 22.60 20.96
C GLY A 227 26.92 24.00 20.75
N GLU A 228 26.16 24.22 19.68
CA GLU A 228 25.40 25.45 19.48
C GLU A 228 24.23 25.53 20.47
N ARG A 229 23.94 26.75 20.95
CA ARG A 229 22.84 27.03 21.88
C ARG A 229 21.63 27.51 21.10
N HIS A 230 20.52 26.79 21.28
CA HIS A 230 19.23 27.10 20.69
C HIS A 230 18.28 27.59 21.78
N GLN A 231 17.71 28.77 21.56
CA GLN A 231 16.71 29.35 22.44
C GLN A 231 15.31 28.86 22.02
N LEU A 232 14.55 28.37 22.99
CA LEU A 232 13.20 27.86 22.80
C LEU A 232 12.22 28.78 23.51
N GLU A 233 11.41 29.53 22.78
CA GLU A 233 10.28 30.22 23.40
C GLU A 233 9.19 29.20 23.71
N MET A 234 9.01 28.88 24.99
CA MET A 234 7.97 27.95 25.43
C MET A 234 6.65 28.69 25.65
N VAL A 235 6.75 29.90 26.21
CA VAL A 235 5.60 30.73 26.55
C VAL A 235 5.91 32.19 26.20
N PRO A 236 5.17 32.81 25.26
CA PRO A 236 5.37 34.20 24.90
C PRO A 236 4.77 35.18 25.92
N LYS A 237 3.87 34.71 26.78
CA LYS A 237 3.22 35.48 27.85
C LYS A 237 2.60 34.59 28.92
N LEU A 238 2.77 34.93 30.20
CA LEU A 238 2.16 34.27 31.35
C LEU A 238 0.71 34.76 31.60
N ASP A 239 -0.23 34.40 30.72
CA ASP A 239 -1.63 34.86 30.72
C ASP A 239 -2.64 33.91 31.38
N TRP A 240 -2.20 33.09 32.33
CA TRP A 240 -3.06 32.18 33.11
C TRP A 240 -2.66 32.16 34.57
N ILE A 241 -3.52 31.59 35.43
CA ILE A 241 -3.21 31.28 36.83
C ILE A 241 -3.39 29.77 37.03
N GLY A 242 -2.47 29.14 37.76
CA GLY A 242 -2.49 27.70 38.02
C GLY A 242 -1.59 26.89 37.10
N TRP A 243 -1.74 25.56 37.15
CA TRP A 243 -0.98 24.62 36.33
C TRP A 243 -1.42 24.63 34.87
N LYS A 244 -0.45 24.68 33.97
CA LYS A 244 -0.65 24.48 32.53
C LYS A 244 0.51 23.68 31.96
N LYS A 245 0.21 22.65 31.18
CA LYS A 245 1.22 21.91 30.40
C LYS A 245 1.61 22.74 29.19
N ILE A 246 2.90 22.99 29.04
CA ILE A 246 3.50 23.69 27.91
C ILE A 246 4.31 22.67 27.11
N GLU A 247 4.10 22.63 25.80
CA GLU A 247 4.83 21.74 24.88
C GLU A 247 5.46 22.59 23.76
N VAL A 248 6.72 22.31 23.44
CA VAL A 248 7.50 23.03 22.43
C VAL A 248 8.20 22.04 21.49
N SER A 249 8.26 22.38 20.21
CA SER A 249 8.98 21.58 19.20
C SER A 249 10.48 21.83 19.25
N LEU A 250 11.26 20.77 19.07
CA LEU A 250 12.71 20.81 18.84
C LEU A 250 13.08 20.44 17.40
N GLU A 251 12.11 20.27 16.49
CA GLU A 251 12.38 19.76 15.13
C GLU A 251 13.37 20.63 14.32
N ASP A 252 13.45 21.93 14.63
CA ASP A 252 14.40 22.85 14.00
C ASP A 252 15.84 22.72 14.53
N ILE A 253 16.03 21.99 15.64
CA ILE A 253 17.33 21.73 16.26
C ILE A 253 17.85 20.38 15.77
N LYS A 254 18.97 20.39 15.05
CA LYS A 254 19.59 19.17 14.55
C LYS A 254 20.24 18.42 15.72
N LYS A 255 19.69 17.26 16.07
CA LYS A 255 20.24 16.37 17.12
C LYS A 255 20.43 17.08 18.46
N PRO A 256 19.34 17.43 19.16
CA PRO A 256 19.43 17.99 20.50
C PRO A 256 20.19 17.03 21.43
N THR A 257 21.03 17.58 22.31
CA THR A 257 21.86 16.82 23.23
C THR A 257 21.51 17.10 24.68
N ASN A 258 21.32 18.36 25.06
CA ASN A 258 21.08 18.72 26.46
C ASN A 258 20.16 19.94 26.62
N LEU A 259 19.24 19.90 27.59
CA LEU A 259 18.56 21.09 28.11
C LEU A 259 19.40 21.71 29.23
N LYS A 260 19.81 22.97 29.07
CA LYS A 260 20.72 23.68 29.99
C LYS A 260 20.00 24.46 31.07
N ARG A 261 18.91 25.13 30.72
CA ARG A 261 18.13 25.93 31.65
C ARG A 261 16.71 26.14 31.14
N LEU A 262 15.81 26.38 32.09
CA LEU A 262 14.54 27.05 31.87
C LEU A 262 14.62 28.41 32.57
N TYR A 263 14.06 29.45 31.98
CA TYR A 263 14.17 30.79 32.54
C TYR A 263 13.00 31.68 32.21
N VAL A 264 12.73 32.60 33.13
CA VAL A 264 11.79 33.70 32.94
C VAL A 264 12.58 34.90 32.42
N GLN A 265 12.13 35.47 31.31
CA GLN A 265 12.69 36.71 30.77
C GLN A 265 11.69 37.85 30.96
N ASN A 266 12.17 38.96 31.50
CA ASN A 266 11.34 40.13 31.70
C ASN A 266 10.95 40.79 30.37
N ALA A 267 9.64 40.98 30.17
CA ALA A 267 9.08 41.64 28.99
C ALA A 267 8.52 43.04 29.30
N ASP A 268 8.05 43.26 30.53
CA ASP A 268 7.62 44.57 31.04
C ASP A 268 8.30 44.86 32.38
N PRO A 269 9.13 45.93 32.47
CA PRO A 269 9.73 46.36 33.72
C PRO A 269 8.74 46.61 34.87
N ALA A 270 7.48 46.93 34.57
CA ALA A 270 6.44 47.12 35.60
C ALA A 270 6.03 45.80 36.28
N GLU A 271 6.33 44.65 35.65
CA GLU A 271 5.99 43.31 36.11
C GLU A 271 7.26 42.52 36.47
N GLY A 272 8.14 43.19 37.23
CA GLY A 272 9.49 42.72 37.54
C GLY A 272 9.59 41.65 38.65
N ILE A 273 8.54 41.39 39.41
CA ILE A 273 8.60 40.48 40.57
C ILE A 273 7.62 39.32 40.38
N GLY A 274 8.06 38.10 40.66
CA GLY A 274 7.16 36.97 40.59
C GLY A 274 7.73 35.65 41.10
N GLU A 275 6.86 34.66 41.08
CA GLU A 275 7.13 33.30 41.48
C GLU A 275 6.39 32.35 40.53
N ILE A 276 7.12 31.35 40.05
CA ILE A 276 6.63 30.34 39.13
C ILE A 276 7.17 28.97 39.54
N TYR A 277 6.40 27.91 39.29
CA TYR A 277 6.82 26.54 39.59
C TYR A 277 6.87 25.70 38.32
N PHE A 278 7.86 24.82 38.24
CA PHE A 278 8.06 23.88 37.14
C PHE A 278 8.01 22.46 37.65
N ASP A 279 7.32 21.59 36.94
CA ASP A 279 7.19 20.18 37.31
C ASP A 279 7.04 19.28 36.08
N ASP A 280 7.26 17.97 36.25
CA ASP A 280 7.02 16.92 35.24
C ASP A 280 7.55 17.28 33.84
N LEU A 281 8.85 17.60 33.77
CA LEU A 281 9.53 17.86 32.51
C LEU A 281 9.74 16.55 31.75
N THR A 282 9.20 16.47 30.54
CA THR A 282 9.20 15.29 29.67
C THR A 282 9.79 15.62 28.30
N ALA A 283 10.37 14.60 27.66
CA ALA A 283 10.88 14.66 26.30
C ALA A 283 10.18 13.59 25.46
N LYS A 284 9.67 13.99 24.30
CA LYS A 284 9.09 13.07 23.31
C LYS A 284 10.11 12.79 22.22
N VAL A 285 10.44 11.52 22.06
CA VAL A 285 11.34 11.02 21.02
C VAL A 285 10.51 10.49 19.85
N VAL A 286 10.87 10.88 18.64
CA VAL A 286 10.24 10.38 17.40
C VAL A 286 11.36 9.93 16.46
N ASN A 287 11.57 8.62 16.36
CA ASN A 287 12.62 8.04 15.53
C ASN A 287 12.05 7.05 14.51
N HIS A 288 11.80 7.57 13.31
CA HIS A 288 11.26 6.83 12.16
C HIS A 288 12.29 6.81 11.02
N PRO A 289 13.13 5.78 10.95
CA PRO A 289 14.09 5.65 9.85
C PRO A 289 13.37 5.58 8.51
N LEU A 290 13.77 6.45 7.60
CA LEU A 290 13.27 6.48 6.23
C LEU A 290 14.11 5.56 5.33
N LEU A 291 13.43 4.91 4.41
CA LEU A 291 14.04 4.12 3.34
C LEU A 291 13.80 4.81 2.00
N ASP A 292 14.84 4.92 1.18
CA ASP A 292 14.68 5.32 -0.21
C ASP A 292 13.99 4.19 -0.98
N GLN A 293 12.76 4.45 -1.43
CA GLN A 293 11.97 3.46 -2.17
C GLN A 293 12.60 3.08 -3.50
N SER A 294 13.48 3.91 -4.07
CA SER A 294 14.17 3.61 -5.32
C SER A 294 15.25 2.52 -5.17
N GLU A 295 15.69 2.24 -3.95
CA GLU A 295 16.64 1.16 -3.65
C GLU A 295 15.98 -0.22 -3.57
N ILE A 296 14.64 -0.27 -3.50
CA ILE A 296 13.88 -1.52 -3.42
C ILE A 296 13.65 -2.04 -4.84
N PRO A 297 14.10 -3.26 -5.17
CA PRO A 297 13.80 -3.85 -6.46
C PRO A 297 12.30 -4.08 -6.64
N GLN A 298 11.85 -4.14 -7.89
CA GLN A 298 10.47 -4.51 -8.20
C GLN A 298 10.31 -6.02 -8.11
N ASP A 299 9.12 -6.45 -7.68
CA ASP A 299 8.73 -7.85 -7.69
C ASP A 299 8.90 -8.47 -9.08
N SER A 300 9.26 -9.75 -9.11
CA SER A 300 9.33 -10.51 -10.34
C SER A 300 7.95 -10.63 -10.97
N MET A 301 7.82 -10.13 -12.20
CA MET A 301 6.64 -10.30 -13.02
C MET A 301 6.98 -11.15 -14.23
N VAL A 302 6.40 -12.35 -14.30
CA VAL A 302 6.42 -13.15 -15.54
C VAL A 302 5.30 -12.64 -16.45
N GLN A 303 5.67 -12.31 -17.68
CA GLN A 303 4.72 -11.91 -18.71
C GLN A 303 3.78 -13.07 -19.04
N ASP A 304 2.48 -12.78 -19.20
CA ASP A 304 1.50 -13.77 -19.66
C ASP A 304 1.95 -14.38 -20.99
N GLY A 305 2.04 -15.71 -21.07
CA GLY A 305 2.45 -16.43 -22.28
C GLY A 305 1.52 -16.22 -23.47
N ALA A 306 0.28 -15.75 -23.25
CA ALA A 306 -0.63 -15.34 -24.32
C ALA A 306 -0.29 -13.95 -24.89
N ASN A 307 0.47 -13.12 -24.17
CA ASN A 307 0.91 -11.80 -24.63
C ASN A 307 2.09 -11.92 -25.60
N ARG A 308 1.80 -12.31 -26.84
CA ARG A 308 2.80 -12.55 -27.87
C ARG A 308 2.20 -12.40 -29.27
N THR A 309 3.04 -11.95 -30.19
CA THR A 309 2.72 -11.97 -31.62
C THR A 309 2.67 -13.41 -32.13
N THR A 310 1.66 -13.68 -32.95
CA THR A 310 1.51 -14.97 -33.66
C THR A 310 1.15 -14.69 -35.11
N GLU A 311 1.76 -15.43 -36.04
CA GLU A 311 1.41 -15.33 -37.46
C GLU A 311 -0.03 -15.77 -37.67
N PHE A 312 -0.85 -14.89 -38.25
CA PHE A 312 -2.25 -15.19 -38.50
C PHE A 312 -2.40 -16.12 -39.70
N VAL A 313 -3.04 -17.27 -39.47
CA VAL A 313 -3.39 -18.23 -40.52
C VAL A 313 -4.90 -18.24 -40.70
N PRO A 314 -5.45 -17.93 -41.89
CA PRO A 314 -6.88 -18.01 -42.13
C PRO A 314 -7.44 -19.43 -41.89
N GLY A 315 -8.62 -19.50 -41.29
CA GLY A 315 -9.27 -20.76 -40.96
C GLY A 315 -10.73 -20.58 -40.56
N PRO A 316 -11.52 -21.67 -40.51
CA PRO A 316 -12.94 -21.62 -40.16
C PRO A 316 -13.17 -21.01 -38.77
N ASP A 317 -12.27 -21.28 -37.83
CA ASP A 317 -12.32 -20.84 -36.44
C ASP A 317 -11.25 -19.79 -36.09
N ASN A 318 -10.58 -19.23 -37.10
CA ASN A 318 -9.47 -18.30 -36.89
C ASN A 318 -9.90 -16.88 -37.23
N PHE A 319 -9.72 -15.94 -36.33
CA PHE A 319 -10.12 -14.55 -36.53
C PHE A 319 -9.35 -13.60 -35.61
N LYS A 320 -9.45 -12.30 -35.88
CA LYS A 320 -8.86 -11.26 -35.03
C LYS A 320 -9.91 -10.23 -34.63
N PHE A 321 -9.84 -9.76 -33.39
CA PHE A 321 -10.70 -8.67 -32.93
C PHE A 321 -9.93 -7.68 -32.07
N SER A 322 -10.45 -6.47 -31.98
CA SER A 322 -9.87 -5.40 -31.15
C SER A 322 -10.67 -5.21 -29.87
N VAL A 323 -10.01 -4.73 -28.82
CA VAL A 323 -10.64 -4.21 -27.60
C VAL A 323 -10.09 -2.82 -27.29
N PHE A 324 -10.97 -1.85 -27.08
CA PHE A 324 -10.59 -0.50 -26.68
C PHE A 324 -11.31 -0.08 -25.39
N GLY A 325 -10.58 0.50 -24.46
CA GLY A 325 -11.11 1.03 -23.19
C GLY A 325 -11.42 2.52 -23.29
N SER A 326 -12.62 2.93 -22.90
CA SER A 326 -13.06 4.33 -22.90
C SER A 326 -13.89 4.68 -21.66
N LYS A 327 -13.44 5.67 -20.90
CA LYS A 327 -14.22 6.29 -19.81
C LYS A 327 -14.66 7.72 -20.10
N GLN A 328 -14.25 8.30 -21.23
CA GLN A 328 -14.45 9.71 -21.57
C GLN A 328 -15.76 9.91 -22.34
N GLU A 329 -16.50 10.98 -22.03
CA GLU A 329 -17.73 11.34 -22.73
C GLU A 329 -17.48 11.99 -24.10
N SER A 330 -16.36 12.68 -24.24
CA SER A 330 -15.96 13.40 -25.46
C SER A 330 -14.44 13.30 -25.68
N TYR A 331 -14.01 13.62 -26.90
CA TYR A 331 -12.62 13.50 -27.34
C TYR A 331 -12.12 14.82 -27.93
N ASN A 332 -10.84 15.10 -27.74
CA ASN A 332 -10.17 16.20 -28.41
C ASN A 332 -9.76 15.81 -29.85
N THR A 333 -9.29 16.77 -30.63
CA THR A 333 -8.94 16.58 -32.04
C THR A 333 -7.88 15.48 -32.26
N LEU A 334 -6.88 15.36 -31.38
CA LEU A 334 -5.85 14.32 -31.49
C LEU A 334 -6.46 12.93 -31.24
N GLU A 335 -7.22 12.78 -30.17
CA GLU A 335 -7.90 11.53 -29.81
C GLU A 335 -8.87 11.09 -30.91
N GLU A 336 -9.64 12.02 -31.50
CA GLU A 336 -10.51 11.73 -32.64
C GLU A 336 -9.74 11.20 -33.85
N GLN A 337 -8.60 11.82 -34.18
CA GLN A 337 -7.74 11.35 -35.27
C GLN A 337 -7.18 9.95 -35.01
N LEU A 338 -6.77 9.66 -33.77
CA LEU A 338 -6.28 8.34 -33.36
C LEU A 338 -7.38 7.28 -33.43
N LEU A 339 -8.59 7.59 -32.96
CA LEU A 339 -9.75 6.69 -33.06
C LEU A 339 -10.15 6.42 -34.52
N ASN A 340 -10.06 7.43 -35.39
CA ASN A 340 -10.33 7.26 -36.83
C ASN A 340 -9.29 6.36 -37.52
N LYS A 341 -8.00 6.48 -37.15
CA LYS A 341 -6.93 5.59 -37.64
C LYS A 341 -7.14 4.16 -37.17
N MET A 342 -7.39 3.96 -35.88
CA MET A 342 -7.73 2.66 -35.31
C MET A 342 -8.94 2.04 -36.01
N THR A 343 -10.03 2.81 -36.19
CA THR A 343 -11.25 2.32 -36.84
C THR A 343 -11.02 1.94 -38.30
N SER A 344 -10.20 2.70 -39.04
CA SER A 344 -9.79 2.34 -40.40
C SER A 344 -9.04 1.00 -40.42
N TYR A 345 -8.06 0.84 -39.53
CA TYR A 345 -7.31 -0.42 -39.40
C TYR A 345 -8.22 -1.60 -39.07
N ILE A 346 -9.12 -1.47 -38.09
CA ILE A 346 -10.09 -2.50 -37.71
C ILE A 346 -10.95 -2.90 -38.91
N ASN A 347 -11.48 -1.91 -39.63
CA ASN A 347 -12.34 -2.15 -40.79
C ASN A 347 -11.62 -2.90 -41.93
N GLU A 348 -10.33 -2.69 -42.09
CA GLU A 348 -9.52 -3.32 -43.13
C GLU A 348 -9.00 -4.71 -42.72
N ASN A 349 -8.52 -4.86 -41.48
CA ASN A 349 -7.66 -5.98 -41.09
C ASN A 349 -8.28 -6.93 -40.06
N LEU A 350 -9.33 -6.50 -39.34
CA LEU A 350 -9.92 -7.29 -38.26
C LEU A 350 -11.36 -7.71 -38.60
N ASP A 351 -11.85 -8.67 -37.83
CA ASP A 351 -13.17 -9.27 -38.00
C ASP A 351 -14.23 -8.57 -37.14
N MET A 352 -13.84 -8.10 -35.95
CA MET A 352 -14.74 -7.50 -34.95
C MET A 352 -14.03 -6.46 -34.06
N ALA A 353 -14.83 -5.71 -33.30
CA ALA A 353 -14.35 -4.82 -32.24
C ALA A 353 -15.15 -4.97 -30.94
N ALA A 354 -14.52 -4.69 -29.81
CA ALA A 354 -15.15 -4.52 -28.52
C ALA A 354 -14.73 -3.18 -27.90
N TYR A 355 -15.71 -2.40 -27.46
CA TYR A 355 -15.50 -1.16 -26.74
C TYR A 355 -15.99 -1.36 -25.31
N THR A 356 -15.07 -1.17 -24.37
CA THR A 356 -15.29 -1.34 -22.93
C THR A 356 -15.24 0.00 -22.23
N GLY A 357 -15.99 0.13 -21.13
CA GLY A 357 -16.00 1.33 -20.30
C GLY A 357 -17.39 1.95 -20.12
N SER A 358 -17.52 2.85 -19.15
CA SER A 358 -18.79 3.54 -18.85
C SER A 358 -19.29 4.40 -20.01
N HIS A 359 -18.37 4.89 -20.84
CA HIS A 359 -18.65 5.69 -22.03
C HIS A 359 -18.06 5.03 -23.28
N ALA A 360 -18.17 3.70 -23.40
CA ALA A 360 -17.63 2.97 -24.55
C ALA A 360 -18.16 3.47 -25.91
N ALA A 361 -19.44 3.83 -25.98
CA ALA A 361 -20.08 4.28 -27.22
C ALA A 361 -19.47 5.58 -27.79
N SER A 362 -18.92 6.46 -26.95
CA SER A 362 -18.31 7.71 -27.40
C SER A 362 -17.05 7.47 -28.26
N ALA A 363 -16.36 6.34 -28.05
CA ALA A 363 -15.12 5.98 -28.74
C ALA A 363 -15.36 5.43 -30.16
N VAL A 364 -16.61 5.08 -30.48
CA VAL A 364 -16.95 4.47 -31.76
C VAL A 364 -16.91 5.53 -32.86
N ARG A 365 -16.33 5.18 -34.01
CA ARG A 365 -16.32 6.01 -35.25
C ARG A 365 -17.03 5.23 -36.35
N ASP A 366 -16.75 5.51 -37.62
CA ASP A 366 -17.37 4.88 -38.80
C ASP A 366 -17.08 3.37 -38.92
N MET A 367 -17.58 2.59 -37.98
CA MET A 367 -17.34 1.17 -37.80
C MET A 367 -18.21 0.36 -38.77
N LYS A 368 -17.56 -0.46 -39.59
CA LYS A 368 -18.21 -1.33 -40.59
C LYS A 368 -18.24 -2.80 -40.17
N LYS A 369 -17.43 -3.15 -39.16
CA LYS A 369 -17.37 -4.51 -38.58
C LYS A 369 -18.36 -4.64 -37.43
N PRO A 370 -18.79 -5.85 -37.08
CA PRO A 370 -19.54 -6.09 -35.85
C PRO A 370 -18.79 -5.54 -34.63
N ALA A 371 -19.48 -4.79 -33.78
CA ALA A 371 -18.91 -4.19 -32.58
C ALA A 371 -19.77 -4.49 -31.34
N LEU A 372 -19.10 -4.94 -30.28
CA LEU A 372 -19.68 -4.99 -28.94
C LEU A 372 -19.35 -3.68 -28.21
N ILE A 373 -20.33 -3.12 -27.50
CA ILE A 373 -20.19 -1.82 -26.86
C ILE A 373 -20.85 -1.93 -25.49
N THR A 374 -20.06 -1.83 -24.43
CA THR A 374 -20.59 -1.89 -23.06
C THR A 374 -21.50 -0.69 -22.78
N GLY A 375 -22.58 -0.92 -22.04
CA GLY A 375 -23.61 0.05 -21.74
C GLY A 375 -24.53 -0.48 -20.64
N THR A 376 -25.82 -0.18 -20.74
CA THR A 376 -26.87 -0.61 -19.78
C THR A 376 -27.64 -1.85 -20.27
N GLU A 377 -27.01 -2.66 -21.11
CA GLU A 377 -27.60 -3.88 -21.67
C GLU A 377 -26.59 -5.02 -21.55
N TYR A 378 -27.08 -6.20 -21.19
CA TYR A 378 -26.35 -7.46 -21.29
C TYR A 378 -26.87 -8.27 -22.49
N LYS A 379 -25.96 -8.93 -23.21
CA LYS A 379 -26.29 -9.71 -24.40
C LYS A 379 -25.18 -10.67 -24.77
N THR A 380 -25.53 -11.69 -25.54
CA THR A 380 -24.57 -12.63 -26.12
C THR A 380 -24.47 -12.41 -27.62
N SER A 381 -23.30 -12.66 -28.19
CA SER A 381 -23.09 -12.71 -29.62
C SER A 381 -22.06 -13.79 -29.95
N ASN A 382 -22.38 -14.61 -30.95
CA ASN A 382 -21.54 -15.74 -31.33
C ASN A 382 -20.77 -15.40 -32.60
N TYR A 383 -19.47 -15.69 -32.60
CA TYR A 383 -18.63 -15.53 -33.78
C TYR A 383 -17.66 -16.71 -33.88
N LYS A 384 -17.82 -17.49 -34.95
CA LYS A 384 -17.07 -18.74 -35.17
C LYS A 384 -17.16 -19.65 -33.94
N ASN A 385 -16.03 -20.13 -33.42
CA ASN A 385 -15.96 -20.98 -32.22
C ASN A 385 -16.00 -20.21 -30.89
N SER A 386 -16.38 -18.93 -30.89
CA SER A 386 -16.28 -18.05 -29.73
C SER A 386 -17.60 -17.37 -29.38
N ASN A 387 -17.87 -17.27 -28.09
CA ASN A 387 -19.04 -16.60 -27.51
C ASN A 387 -18.58 -15.29 -26.86
N PHE A 388 -19.20 -14.17 -27.22
CA PHE A 388 -18.96 -12.86 -26.64
C PHE A 388 -20.15 -12.48 -25.76
N ILE A 389 -19.92 -12.43 -24.45
CA ILE A 389 -20.94 -12.19 -23.42
C ILE A 389 -20.69 -10.79 -22.86
N GLN A 390 -21.55 -9.84 -23.20
CA GLN A 390 -21.55 -8.50 -22.63
C GLN A 390 -22.38 -8.50 -21.35
N LEU A 391 -21.80 -8.00 -20.25
CA LEU A 391 -22.48 -7.84 -18.96
C LEU A 391 -22.78 -6.37 -18.67
N ASP A 392 -23.91 -6.10 -18.00
CA ASP A 392 -24.28 -4.79 -17.49
C ASP A 392 -23.88 -4.64 -16.02
N ILE A 393 -22.88 -3.81 -15.77
CA ILE A 393 -22.47 -3.43 -14.40
C ILE A 393 -22.63 -1.94 -14.15
N SER A 394 -23.43 -1.24 -14.96
CA SER A 394 -23.61 0.22 -14.92
C SER A 394 -24.06 0.74 -13.57
N LYS A 395 -24.73 -0.08 -12.75
CA LYS A 395 -25.15 0.28 -11.38
C LYS A 395 -24.25 -0.31 -10.29
N GLY A 396 -23.04 -0.77 -10.64
CA GLY A 396 -22.03 -1.26 -9.71
C GLY A 396 -22.11 -2.75 -9.35
N GLY A 397 -22.69 -3.57 -10.23
CA GLY A 397 -22.77 -5.04 -10.10
C GLY A 397 -23.99 -5.61 -10.83
N LEU A 398 -23.92 -6.88 -11.26
CA LEU A 398 -24.93 -7.52 -12.12
C LEU A 398 -26.34 -7.45 -11.52
N ARG A 399 -26.52 -7.95 -10.29
CA ARG A 399 -27.84 -7.97 -9.61
C ARG A 399 -28.43 -6.57 -9.43
N ARG A 400 -27.56 -5.55 -9.28
CA ARG A 400 -27.99 -4.17 -9.06
C ARG A 400 -28.36 -3.50 -10.38
N SER A 401 -27.68 -3.82 -11.46
CA SER A 401 -28.02 -3.39 -12.83
C SER A 401 -29.37 -3.96 -13.24
N ASP A 402 -29.49 -5.30 -13.19
CA ASP A 402 -30.71 -6.08 -13.42
C ASP A 402 -30.69 -7.37 -12.55
N PRO A 403 -31.69 -7.59 -11.67
CA PRO A 403 -31.79 -8.80 -10.85
C PRO A 403 -31.80 -10.12 -11.64
N GLU A 404 -32.25 -10.13 -12.89
CA GLU A 404 -32.35 -11.35 -13.73
C GLU A 404 -31.04 -11.71 -14.43
N GLU A 405 -30.06 -10.81 -14.47
CA GLU A 405 -28.82 -10.98 -15.24
C GLU A 405 -28.00 -12.20 -14.78
N TRP A 406 -28.02 -12.53 -13.48
CA TRP A 406 -27.36 -13.73 -12.95
C TRP A 406 -27.96 -15.02 -13.51
N LEU A 407 -29.30 -15.11 -13.51
CA LEU A 407 -30.01 -16.28 -14.04
C LEU A 407 -29.76 -16.41 -15.54
N TRP A 408 -29.74 -15.28 -16.25
CA TRP A 408 -29.38 -15.23 -17.66
C TRP A 408 -27.93 -15.70 -17.89
N LEU A 409 -26.95 -15.19 -17.14
CA LEU A 409 -25.54 -15.55 -17.29
C LEU A 409 -25.32 -17.05 -17.10
N PHE A 410 -25.91 -17.67 -16.07
CA PHE A 410 -25.80 -19.12 -15.88
C PHE A 410 -26.33 -19.89 -17.08
N LYS A 411 -27.49 -19.50 -17.62
CA LYS A 411 -28.07 -20.12 -18.80
C LYS A 411 -27.18 -19.97 -20.03
N GLU A 412 -26.60 -18.79 -20.25
CA GLU A 412 -25.67 -18.58 -21.37
C GLU A 412 -24.40 -19.43 -21.25
N LEU A 413 -23.86 -19.54 -20.02
CA LEU A 413 -22.69 -20.38 -19.77
C LEU A 413 -22.97 -21.87 -20.00
N ASP A 414 -24.15 -22.35 -19.64
CA ASP A 414 -24.53 -23.76 -19.85
C ASP A 414 -24.83 -24.09 -21.32
N GLN A 415 -25.35 -23.12 -22.09
CA GLN A 415 -25.83 -23.36 -23.46
C GLN A 415 -24.78 -23.09 -24.55
N GLN A 416 -23.64 -22.48 -24.21
CA GLN A 416 -22.62 -22.16 -25.21
C GLN A 416 -21.93 -23.40 -25.80
N THR A 417 -21.80 -23.40 -27.13
CA THR A 417 -21.20 -24.48 -27.91
C THR A 417 -19.77 -24.19 -28.38
N GLY A 418 -19.30 -22.95 -28.24
CA GLY A 418 -17.94 -22.53 -28.59
C GLY A 418 -16.87 -23.01 -27.61
N SER A 419 -15.60 -22.96 -28.02
CA SER A 419 -14.44 -23.32 -27.19
C SER A 419 -13.89 -22.14 -26.39
N ASN A 420 -14.31 -20.91 -26.74
CA ASN A 420 -13.82 -19.67 -26.13
C ASN A 420 -14.99 -18.81 -25.67
N ALA A 421 -14.89 -18.26 -24.46
CA ALA A 421 -15.81 -17.28 -23.91
C ALA A 421 -15.08 -15.97 -23.60
N PHE A 422 -15.53 -14.89 -24.24
CA PHE A 422 -15.05 -13.53 -24.00
C PHE A 422 -16.14 -12.76 -23.25
N ILE A 423 -15.92 -12.53 -21.96
CA ILE A 423 -16.79 -11.71 -21.12
C ILE A 423 -16.34 -10.25 -21.28
N VAL A 424 -17.26 -9.37 -21.66
CA VAL A 424 -16.97 -7.96 -21.94
C VAL A 424 -17.72 -7.09 -20.94
N MET A 425 -17.00 -6.27 -20.18
CA MET A 425 -17.54 -5.49 -19.06
C MET A 425 -17.06 -4.04 -19.11
N SER A 426 -17.82 -3.11 -18.53
CA SER A 426 -17.42 -1.71 -18.49
C SER A 426 -16.29 -1.42 -17.50
N ALA A 427 -16.05 -2.29 -16.52
CA ALA A 427 -14.99 -2.16 -15.52
C ALA A 427 -14.68 -3.53 -14.88
N ALA A 428 -13.62 -3.59 -14.07
CA ALA A 428 -13.20 -4.84 -13.42
C ALA A 428 -14.26 -5.35 -12.40
N PRO A 429 -14.37 -6.67 -12.17
CA PRO A 429 -15.22 -7.19 -11.10
C PRO A 429 -14.90 -6.61 -9.70
N ALA A 430 -13.64 -6.24 -9.48
CA ALA A 430 -13.18 -5.61 -8.23
C ALA A 430 -13.81 -4.22 -7.97
N THR A 431 -14.39 -3.57 -8.99
CA THR A 431 -15.07 -2.28 -8.83
C THR A 431 -16.54 -2.41 -8.45
N PHE A 432 -17.04 -3.64 -8.23
CA PHE A 432 -18.41 -3.85 -7.79
C PHE A 432 -18.62 -3.25 -6.40
N ILE A 433 -19.78 -2.62 -6.19
CA ILE A 433 -20.14 -2.03 -4.88
C ILE A 433 -20.18 -3.12 -3.81
N ASN A 434 -20.61 -4.33 -4.18
CA ASN A 434 -20.52 -5.51 -3.32
C ASN A 434 -19.33 -6.38 -3.73
N ALA A 435 -18.24 -6.29 -2.97
CA ALA A 435 -17.03 -7.08 -3.22
C ALA A 435 -17.31 -8.61 -3.28
N LYS A 436 -18.26 -9.12 -2.49
CA LYS A 436 -18.64 -10.55 -2.52
C LYS A 436 -19.33 -10.95 -3.83
N GLU A 437 -20.03 -10.03 -4.49
CA GLU A 437 -20.65 -10.29 -5.79
C GLU A 437 -19.59 -10.30 -6.90
N GLY A 438 -18.59 -9.41 -6.83
CA GLY A 438 -17.44 -9.44 -7.73
C GLY A 438 -16.66 -10.76 -7.61
N GLU A 439 -16.39 -11.21 -6.39
CA GLU A 439 -15.75 -12.51 -6.15
C GLU A 439 -16.64 -13.69 -6.60
N LEU A 440 -17.96 -13.64 -6.39
CA LEU A 440 -18.88 -14.65 -6.91
C LEU A 440 -18.81 -14.79 -8.44
N LEU A 441 -18.66 -13.68 -9.18
CA LEU A 441 -18.48 -13.71 -10.62
C LEU A 441 -17.17 -14.39 -11.01
N LYS A 442 -16.07 -14.06 -10.31
CA LYS A 442 -14.78 -14.69 -10.55
C LYS A 442 -14.82 -16.20 -10.24
N ASP A 443 -15.44 -16.59 -9.14
CA ASP A 443 -15.66 -17.99 -8.76
C ASP A 443 -16.48 -18.72 -9.83
N THR A 444 -17.58 -18.13 -10.28
CA THR A 444 -18.45 -18.70 -11.33
C THR A 444 -17.67 -18.95 -12.62
N LEU A 445 -16.89 -17.98 -13.09
CA LEU A 445 -16.12 -18.09 -14.33
C LEU A 445 -14.98 -19.10 -14.19
N ALA A 446 -14.31 -19.14 -13.03
CA ALA A 446 -13.25 -20.11 -12.74
C ALA A 446 -13.80 -21.54 -12.69
N GLU A 447 -14.92 -21.76 -12.00
CA GLU A 447 -15.62 -23.05 -12.00
C GLU A 447 -16.08 -23.46 -13.39
N TYR A 448 -16.62 -22.53 -14.17
CA TYR A 448 -17.04 -22.80 -15.53
C TYR A 448 -15.86 -23.23 -16.41
N ARG A 449 -14.74 -22.52 -16.32
CA ARG A 449 -13.49 -22.88 -17.00
C ARG A 449 -13.00 -24.26 -16.56
N GLU A 450 -13.00 -24.54 -15.27
CA GLU A 450 -12.54 -25.83 -14.73
C GLU A 450 -13.41 -27.00 -15.19
N LYS A 451 -14.74 -26.82 -15.18
CA LYS A 451 -15.70 -27.86 -15.60
C LYS A 451 -15.67 -28.15 -17.09
N THR A 452 -15.44 -27.13 -17.92
CA THR A 452 -15.56 -27.25 -19.38
C THR A 452 -14.24 -27.34 -20.13
N GLY A 453 -13.14 -26.91 -19.52
CA GLY A 453 -11.83 -26.78 -20.18
C GLY A 453 -11.76 -25.69 -21.26
N LYS A 454 -12.82 -24.87 -21.41
CA LYS A 454 -12.89 -23.79 -22.38
C LYS A 454 -12.03 -22.60 -21.96
N ASN A 455 -11.59 -21.82 -22.92
CA ASN A 455 -10.90 -20.56 -22.64
C ASN A 455 -11.89 -19.52 -22.14
N VAL A 456 -11.58 -18.84 -21.03
CA VAL A 456 -12.42 -17.76 -20.49
C VAL A 456 -11.57 -16.52 -20.30
N TRP A 457 -11.99 -15.43 -20.93
CA TRP A 457 -11.30 -14.15 -20.94
C TRP A 457 -12.28 -13.06 -20.52
N VAL A 458 -11.88 -12.18 -19.61
CA VAL A 458 -12.66 -11.04 -19.16
C VAL A 458 -11.96 -9.77 -19.60
N LEU A 459 -12.64 -8.98 -20.42
CA LEU A 459 -12.13 -7.81 -21.10
C LEU A 459 -12.86 -6.59 -20.56
N TYR A 460 -12.13 -5.63 -20.02
CA TYR A 460 -12.74 -4.45 -19.38
C TYR A 460 -11.86 -3.21 -19.50
N GLN A 461 -12.46 -2.05 -19.26
CA GLN A 461 -11.73 -0.79 -19.18
C GLN A 461 -11.07 -0.66 -17.79
N GLY A 462 -9.79 -0.26 -17.78
CA GLY A 462 -9.04 0.09 -16.56
C GLY A 462 -8.11 1.27 -16.79
N ASP A 463 -7.19 1.54 -15.87
CA ASP A 463 -6.23 2.66 -16.00
C ASP A 463 -4.84 2.22 -16.50
N VAL A 464 -4.64 0.91 -16.69
CA VAL A 464 -3.40 0.31 -17.21
C VAL A 464 -3.72 -0.75 -18.26
N ASN A 465 -2.73 -1.04 -19.10
CA ASN A 465 -2.77 -2.14 -20.06
C ASN A 465 -2.07 -3.35 -19.44
N GLN A 466 -2.83 -4.25 -18.83
CA GLN A 466 -2.26 -5.40 -18.12
C GLN A 466 -3.15 -6.64 -18.27
N SER A 467 -2.56 -7.81 -18.02
CA SER A 467 -3.30 -9.03 -17.83
C SER A 467 -2.98 -9.69 -16.50
N GLU A 468 -3.99 -10.29 -15.89
CA GLU A 468 -3.90 -11.11 -14.70
C GLU A 468 -4.65 -12.42 -14.92
N LEU A 469 -4.08 -13.54 -14.48
CA LEU A 469 -4.76 -14.81 -14.41
C LEU A 469 -5.31 -15.04 -13.00
N ASP A 470 -6.55 -15.51 -12.90
CA ASP A 470 -7.15 -16.01 -11.67
C ASP A 470 -7.81 -17.35 -11.98
N ARG A 471 -7.24 -18.42 -11.40
CA ARG A 471 -7.73 -19.81 -11.54
C ARG A 471 -8.00 -20.22 -13.01
N GLY A 472 -7.14 -19.72 -13.88
CA GLY A 472 -7.07 -19.97 -15.31
C GLY A 472 -7.94 -19.03 -16.16
N VAL A 473 -8.79 -18.20 -15.55
CA VAL A 473 -9.53 -17.15 -16.26
C VAL A 473 -8.60 -15.96 -16.43
N ARG A 474 -8.54 -15.41 -17.65
CA ARG A 474 -7.67 -14.28 -17.98
C ARG A 474 -8.43 -12.98 -17.94
N TYR A 475 -8.02 -12.07 -17.08
CA TYR A 475 -8.55 -10.73 -16.93
C TYR A 475 -7.61 -9.76 -17.66
N ILE A 476 -8.11 -8.98 -18.60
CA ILE A 476 -7.33 -7.98 -19.34
C ILE A 476 -7.97 -6.61 -19.19
N SER A 477 -7.22 -5.68 -18.61
CA SER A 477 -7.61 -4.28 -18.59
C SER A 477 -7.06 -3.55 -19.82
N CYS A 478 -7.93 -2.77 -20.44
CA CYS A 478 -7.58 -1.89 -21.55
C CYS A 478 -7.73 -0.44 -21.10
N ALA A 479 -6.65 0.35 -21.16
CA ALA A 479 -6.67 1.73 -20.69
C ALA A 479 -7.22 2.72 -21.74
N GLY A 480 -6.96 2.46 -23.01
CA GLY A 480 -7.17 3.44 -24.08
C GLY A 480 -6.43 4.74 -23.76
N PHE A 481 -7.14 5.87 -23.79
CA PHE A 481 -6.59 7.18 -23.43
C PHE A 481 -6.50 7.43 -21.92
N SER A 482 -6.98 6.51 -21.08
CA SER A 482 -6.91 6.63 -19.62
C SER A 482 -5.54 6.30 -19.05
N ILE A 483 -4.62 5.82 -19.87
CA ILE A 483 -3.25 5.48 -19.47
C ILE A 483 -2.53 6.74 -18.97
N PRO A 484 -1.90 6.74 -17.78
CA PRO A 484 -1.31 7.94 -17.18
C PRO A 484 -0.28 8.67 -18.06
N ASP A 485 0.45 7.92 -18.89
CA ASP A 485 1.52 8.46 -19.74
C ASP A 485 1.04 9.05 -21.09
N PHE A 486 -0.26 9.05 -21.37
CA PHE A 486 -0.79 9.61 -22.62
C PHE A 486 -0.79 11.13 -22.61
N SER A 487 -0.12 11.70 -23.61
CA SER A 487 -0.10 13.14 -23.87
C SER A 487 0.06 13.41 -25.37
N PRO A 488 -0.14 14.65 -25.84
CA PRO A 488 0.15 15.02 -27.24
C PRO A 488 1.59 14.72 -27.68
N GLU A 489 2.55 14.74 -26.76
CA GLU A 489 3.95 14.41 -26.99
C GLU A 489 4.22 12.89 -26.97
N LYS A 490 3.33 12.11 -26.36
CA LYS A 490 3.41 10.64 -26.23
C LYS A 490 2.13 9.95 -26.75
N PRO A 491 1.74 10.14 -28.03
CA PRO A 491 0.47 9.62 -28.54
C PRO A 491 0.43 8.09 -28.65
N THR A 492 1.60 7.42 -28.69
CA THR A 492 1.74 5.95 -28.73
C THR A 492 1.55 5.28 -27.36
N ALA A 493 1.43 6.06 -26.26
CA ALA A 493 1.13 5.50 -24.95
C ALA A 493 -0.29 4.89 -24.92
N ALA A 494 -1.24 5.52 -25.62
CA ALA A 494 -2.58 4.97 -25.82
C ALA A 494 -2.52 3.78 -26.78
N LYS A 495 -3.11 2.66 -26.35
CA LYS A 495 -3.11 1.40 -27.09
C LYS A 495 -4.50 0.78 -27.12
N TYR A 496 -4.76 -0.04 -28.13
CA TYR A 496 -5.86 -0.98 -28.16
C TYR A 496 -5.31 -2.41 -28.02
N LEU A 497 -6.12 -3.34 -27.54
CA LEU A 497 -5.78 -4.75 -27.51
C LEU A 497 -6.15 -5.38 -28.84
N GLU A 498 -5.22 -6.02 -29.53
CA GLU A 498 -5.53 -6.94 -30.62
C GLU A 498 -5.49 -8.37 -30.07
N VAL A 499 -6.56 -9.13 -30.28
CA VAL A 499 -6.65 -10.54 -29.89
C VAL A 499 -6.71 -11.38 -31.15
N THR A 500 -5.81 -12.35 -31.24
CA THR A 500 -5.75 -13.34 -32.33
C THR A 500 -6.25 -14.69 -31.81
N VAL A 501 -7.30 -15.20 -32.43
CA VAL A 501 -7.88 -16.51 -32.12
C VAL A 501 -7.53 -17.47 -33.25
N ILE A 502 -6.84 -18.56 -32.93
CA ILE A 502 -6.54 -19.68 -33.83
C ILE A 502 -7.08 -20.96 -33.17
N GLY A 503 -8.35 -21.28 -33.44
CA GLY A 503 -9.07 -22.33 -32.74
C GLY A 503 -9.10 -22.07 -31.23
N ASN A 504 -8.40 -22.90 -30.45
CA ASN A 504 -8.29 -22.78 -28.99
C ASN A 504 -7.02 -22.05 -28.53
N ASN A 505 -6.09 -21.75 -29.44
CA ASN A 505 -4.90 -20.96 -29.13
C ASN A 505 -5.27 -19.48 -29.31
N ILE A 506 -5.31 -18.75 -28.20
CA ILE A 506 -5.61 -17.31 -28.19
C ILE A 506 -4.36 -16.57 -27.72
N THR A 507 -3.93 -15.59 -28.51
CA THR A 507 -2.87 -14.66 -28.14
C THR A 507 -3.37 -13.23 -28.23
N TYR A 508 -2.66 -12.31 -27.58
CA TYR A 508 -2.99 -10.90 -27.62
C TYR A 508 -1.74 -10.02 -27.65
N GLU A 509 -1.93 -8.79 -28.12
CA GLU A 509 -0.92 -7.74 -28.12
C GLU A 509 -1.58 -6.38 -27.85
N PHE A 510 -0.91 -5.50 -27.12
CA PHE A 510 -1.31 -4.09 -27.04
C PHE A 510 -0.65 -3.32 -28.19
N LYS A 511 -1.46 -2.87 -29.15
CA LYS A 511 -1.04 -2.19 -30.38
C LYS A 511 -1.31 -0.69 -30.32
N ASP A 512 -0.45 0.09 -30.96
CA ASP A 512 -0.57 1.55 -31.02
C ASP A 512 -1.73 1.97 -31.95
N LEU A 513 -2.42 3.07 -31.62
CA LEU A 513 -3.54 3.57 -32.43
C LEU A 513 -3.13 4.20 -33.77
N LEU A 514 -1.83 4.41 -34.00
CA LEU A 514 -1.32 5.01 -35.24
C LEU A 514 -1.34 4.04 -36.44
N GLY A 515 -1.57 2.74 -36.21
CA GLY A 515 -1.37 1.67 -37.18
C GLY A 515 0.11 1.26 -37.26
N GLU A 516 0.39 0.06 -37.79
CA GLU A 516 1.77 -0.33 -38.09
C GLU A 516 2.30 0.61 -39.16
N SER A 517 3.33 1.39 -38.83
CA SER A 517 4.09 2.11 -39.86
C SER A 517 4.71 1.05 -40.76
N THR A 518 4.21 0.92 -41.99
CA THR A 518 4.98 0.27 -43.05
C THR A 518 6.33 0.97 -43.09
N SER A 519 7.34 0.32 -42.55
CA SER A 519 8.72 0.74 -42.68
C SER A 519 9.03 0.68 -44.17
N GLN A 520 9.17 1.84 -44.81
CA GLN A 520 9.82 1.97 -46.11
C GLN A 520 11.26 2.42 -45.89
#